data_AF-A0A918EHJ7-F1
#
_entry.id   AF-A0A918EHJ7-F1
#
_cell.length_a   1.000
_cell.length_b   1.000
_cell.length_c   1.000
_cell.angle_alpha   90.00
_cell.angle_beta   90.00
_cell.angle_gamma   90.00
#
_symmetry.space_group_name_H-M   'P 1'
#
loop_
_entity.id
_entity.type
_entity.pdbx_description
1 polymer ?
#
loop_
_entity_poly.entity_id
_entity_poly.type
_entity_poly.pdbx_seq_one_letter_code
_entity_poly.pdbx_strand_id
1 'polypeptide(L)' 'MGSPGHTYAIDAVLAVTARNASRPVTVLTSDPEDLPLLCGPSVEVVKV' A
#
# COMPACT_ATOMS: atom_id res chain seq x y z
N MET A 1 -19.93 -2.47 -11.21
CA MET A 1 -19.89 -2.65 -9.74
C MET A 1 -19.03 -3.87 -9.47
N GLY A 2 -17.77 -3.67 -9.09
CA GLY A 2 -16.83 -4.76 -8.76
C GLY A 2 -16.80 -4.96 -7.25
N SER A 3 -16.78 -6.21 -6.80
CA SER A 3 -16.68 -6.59 -5.39
C SER A 3 -15.33 -6.13 -4.79
N PRO A 4 -15.30 -5.31 -3.72
CA PRO A 4 -14.07 -4.66 -3.26
C PRO A 4 -13.10 -5.59 -2.51
N GLY A 5 -13.42 -6.88 -2.33
CA GLY A 5 -12.67 -7.78 -1.45
C GLY A 5 -11.54 -8.60 -2.09
N HIS A 6 -11.53 -8.79 -3.42
CA HIS A 6 -10.60 -9.70 -4.08
C HIS A 6 -9.55 -9.03 -4.99
N THR A 7 -9.77 -7.78 -5.39
CA THR A 7 -8.88 -7.08 -6.34
C THR A 7 -7.58 -6.59 -5.67
N TYR A 8 -7.52 -6.54 -4.34
CA TYR A 8 -6.45 -5.86 -3.61
C TYR A 8 -5.72 -6.74 -2.59
N ALA A 9 -5.77 -8.07 -2.74
CA ALA A 9 -5.07 -8.98 -1.84
C ALA A 9 -3.55 -8.70 -1.80
N ILE A 10 -2.97 -8.32 -2.94
CA ILE A 10 -1.56 -7.93 -3.06
C ILE A 10 -1.31 -6.62 -2.29
N ASP A 11 -2.18 -5.62 -2.42
CA ASP A 11 -2.01 -4.32 -1.75
C ASP A 11 -2.10 -4.46 -0.23
N ALA A 12 -2.97 -5.34 0.27
CA ALA A 12 -3.05 -5.64 1.70
C ALA A 12 -1.76 -6.29 2.22
N VAL A 13 -1.21 -7.27 1.50
CA VAL A 13 0.06 -7.92 1.88
C VAL A 13 1.23 -6.92 1.77
N LEU A 14 1.25 -6.10 0.74
CA LEU A 14 2.24 -5.04 0.56
C LEU A 14 2.19 -4.05 1.72
N ALA A 15 1.00 -3.59 2.09
CA ALA A 15 0.81 -2.66 3.21
C ALA A 15 1.25 -3.26 4.55
N VAL A 16 0.91 -4.52 4.82
CA VAL A 16 1.39 -5.23 6.04
C VAL A 16 2.92 -5.32 6.03
N THR A 17 3.51 -5.67 4.90
CA THR A 17 4.97 -5.78 4.75
C THR A 17 5.64 -4.43 4.98
N ALA A 18 5.15 -3.37 4.33
CA ALA A 18 5.68 -2.01 4.45
C ALA A 18 5.57 -1.46 5.88
N ARG A 19 4.46 -1.74 6.58
CA ARG A 19 4.25 -1.31 7.97
C ARG A 19 5.16 -1.99 8.98
N ASN A 20 5.59 -3.23 8.69
CA ASN A 20 6.48 -4.00 9.56
C ASN A 20 7.97 -3.84 9.21
N ALA A 21 8.29 -3.18 8.10
CA ALA A 21 9.67 -2.93 7.71
C ALA A 21 10.33 -1.87 8.61
N SER A 22 11.65 -1.99 8.78
CA SER A 22 12.47 -1.01 9.49
C SER A 22 12.36 0.36 8.81
N ARG A 23 12.07 1.39 9.59
CA ARG A 23 11.88 2.75 9.07
C ARG A 23 13.22 3.41 8.69
N PRO A 24 13.23 4.32 7.69
CA PRO A 24 12.10 4.80 6.88
C PRO A 24 11.70 3.87 5.72
N VAL A 25 10.43 3.93 5.29
CA VAL A 25 9.87 3.09 4.22
C VAL A 25 9.15 3.95 3.19
N THR A 26 9.47 3.73 1.91
CA THR A 26 8.80 4.33 0.75
C THR A 26 8.32 3.22 -0.20
N VAL A 27 7.05 3.27 -0.59
CA VAL A 27 6.42 2.37 -1.56
C VAL A 27 6.32 3.08 -2.90
N LEU A 28 6.94 2.50 -3.92
CA LEU A 28 6.87 2.96 -5.30
C LEU A 28 5.82 2.16 -6.06
N THR A 29 4.87 2.83 -6.69
CA THR A 29 3.76 2.18 -7.41
C THR A 29 3.31 3.03 -8.59
N SER A 30 2.91 2.40 -9.69
CA SER A 30 2.28 3.12 -10.81
C SER A 30 0.87 3.61 -10.44
N ASP A 31 0.25 2.98 -9.44
CA ASP A 31 -1.11 3.28 -9.01
C ASP A 31 -1.20 3.43 -7.47
N PRO A 32 -1.21 4.68 -6.96
CA PRO A 32 -1.14 4.94 -5.53
C PRO A 32 -2.52 5.12 -4.87
N GLU A 33 -3.65 4.94 -5.56
CA GLU A 33 -4.94 5.39 -5.03
C GLU A 33 -5.39 4.72 -3.72
N ASP A 34 -5.18 3.40 -3.60
CA ASP A 34 -5.63 2.63 -2.43
C ASP A 34 -4.53 2.42 -1.36
N LEU A 35 -3.25 2.58 -1.74
CA LEU A 35 -2.11 2.22 -0.88
C LEU A 35 -1.89 3.13 0.35
N PRO A 36 -2.07 4.46 0.29
CA PRO A 36 -1.97 5.33 1.46
C PRO A 36 -2.96 4.96 2.57
N LEU A 37 -4.17 4.53 2.18
CA LEU A 37 -5.21 4.09 3.13
C LEU A 37 -4.78 2.81 3.87
N LEU A 38 -4.14 1.87 3.16
CA LEU A 38 -3.71 0.59 3.71
C LEU A 38 -2.40 0.68 4.50
N CYS A 39 -1.42 1.44 4.00
CA CYS A 39 -0.09 1.58 4.58
C CYS A 39 -0.04 2.49 5.82
N GLY A 40 -0.95 3.47 5.91
CA GLY A 40 -1.00 4.43 7.00
C GLY A 40 0.10 5.51 6.92
N PRO A 41 0.08 6.49 7.83
CA PRO A 41 0.81 7.76 7.69
C PRO A 41 2.33 7.65 7.83
N SER A 42 2.86 6.50 8.25
CA SER A 42 4.30 6.31 8.47
C SER A 42 5.04 5.72 7.28
N VAL A 43 4.32 5.40 6.21
CA VAL A 43 4.86 4.86 4.97
C VAL A 43 4.62 5.90 3.89
N GLU A 44 5.68 6.32 3.23
CA GLU A 44 5.57 7.23 2.10
C GLU A 44 5.14 6.43 0.85
N VAL A 45 4.18 6.93 0.08
CA VAL A 45 3.75 6.31 -1.17
C VAL A 45 4.02 7.29 -2.30
N VAL A 46 4.81 6.85 -3.29
CA VAL A 46 5.22 7.69 -4.42
C VAL A 46 4.80 7.03 -5.73
N LYS A 47 4.16 7.83 -6.59
CA LYS A 47 3.82 7.41 -7.95
C LYS A 47 5.09 7.38 -8.80
N VAL A 48 5.30 6.29 -9.53
CA VAL A 48 6.34 6.18 -10.58
C VAL A 48 5.77 6.40 -11.98
#